data_AF-A0A6P1I5W6-F1
#
_entry.id   AF-A0A6P1I5W6-F1
#
_cell.length_a   1.000
_cell.length_b   1.000
_cell.length_c   1.000
_cell.angle_alpha   90.00
_cell.angle_beta   90.00
_cell.angle_gamma   90.00
#
_symmetry.space_group_name_H-M   'P 1'
#
loop_
_entity.id
_entity.type
_entity.pdbx_description
1 polymer ?
#
loop_
_entity_poly.entity_id
_entity_poly.type
_entity_poly.pdbx_seq_one_letter_code
_entity_poly.pdbx_strand_id
1 'polypeptide(L)' 'MTAKLEPRKGPTKVPLNTRVLVSTEARLNWLVNHRQSTVTNVVDVALQEFFDRYRVPPADLDGRIVEQES' A
#
# COMPACT_ATOMS: atom_id res chain seq x y z
N MET A 1 -18.67 2.76 32.33
CA MET A 1 -18.60 3.62 31.14
C MET A 1 -17.63 3.00 30.15
N THR A 2 -18.12 2.20 29.20
CA THR A 2 -17.28 1.67 28.11
C THR A 2 -17.30 2.67 26.96
N ALA A 3 -16.22 3.45 26.81
CA ALA A 3 -16.04 4.28 25.63
C ALA A 3 -15.96 3.36 24.41
N LYS A 4 -16.94 3.44 23.51
CA LYS A 4 -16.85 2.82 22.19
C LYS A 4 -15.70 3.52 21.46
N LEU A 5 -14.58 2.82 21.30
CA LEU A 5 -13.51 3.25 20.44
C LEU A 5 -14.06 3.24 19.01
N GLU A 6 -14.32 4.42 18.45
CA GLU A 6 -14.66 4.52 17.04
C GLU A 6 -13.45 4.06 16.23
N PRO A 7 -13.64 3.25 15.17
CA PRO A 7 -12.55 2.87 14.29
C PRO A 7 -11.91 4.15 13.74
N ARG A 8 -10.62 4.37 14.02
CA ARG A 8 -9.87 5.43 13.37
C ARG A 8 -9.98 5.19 11.86
N LYS A 9 -10.66 6.10 11.16
CA LYS A 9 -10.78 6.02 9.71
C LYS A 9 -9.38 6.22 9.14
N GLY A 10 -8.77 5.12 8.70
CA GLY A 10 -7.48 5.16 8.01
C GLY A 10 -7.60 5.90 6.68
N PRO A 11 -6.47 6.22 6.04
CA PRO A 11 -6.46 6.82 4.71
C PRO A 11 -7.28 5.98 3.72
N THR A 12 -7.95 6.66 2.79
CA THR A 12 -8.77 6.02 1.76
C THR A 12 -7.90 5.12 0.89
N LYS A 13 -8.30 3.86 0.73
CA LYS A 13 -7.62 2.88 -0.14
C LYS A 13 -8.39 2.74 -1.44
N VAL A 14 -7.66 2.77 -2.56
CA VAL A 14 -8.21 2.51 -3.90
C VAL A 14 -7.78 1.11 -4.38
N PRO A 15 -8.63 0.34 -5.08
CA PRO A 15 -8.23 -0.97 -5.63
C PRO A 15 -7.14 -0.83 -6.69
N LEU A 16 -6.10 -1.67 -6.62
CA LEU A 16 -5.09 -1.81 -7.66
C LEU A 16 -5.42 -3.02 -8.54
N ASN A 17 -6.00 -2.78 -9.71
CA ASN A 17 -6.33 -3.83 -10.66
C ASN A 17 -5.12 -4.12 -11.57
N THR A 18 -4.47 -5.27 -11.37
CA THR A 18 -3.31 -5.68 -12.17
C THR A 18 -3.26 -7.21 -12.34
N ARG A 19 -2.40 -7.68 -13.26
CA ARG A 19 -2.09 -9.10 -13.46
C ARG A 19 -0.61 -9.34 -13.15
N VAL A 20 -0.33 -10.47 -12.52
CA VAL A 20 1.04 -10.94 -12.23
C VAL A 20 1.23 -12.35 -12.77
N LEU A 21 2.49 -12.77 -12.88
CA LEU A 21 2.82 -14.15 -13.21
C LEU A 21 2.36 -15.09 -12.08
N VAL A 22 1.99 -16.33 -12.44
CA VAL A 22 1.63 -17.38 -11.48
C VAL A 22 2.75 -17.62 -10.45
N SER A 23 4.01 -17.59 -10.89
CA SER A 23 5.16 -17.73 -9.99
C SER A 23 5.27 -16.59 -8.98
N THR A 24 4.92 -15.36 -9.38
CA THR A 24 4.89 -14.20 -8.48
C THR A 24 3.76 -14.32 -7.46
N GLU A 25 2.57 -14.74 -7.90
CA GLU A 25 1.44 -15.01 -7.02
C GLU A 25 1.79 -16.09 -5.97
N ALA A 26 2.41 -17.20 -6.38
CA ALA A 26 2.83 -18.26 -5.46
C ALA A 26 3.80 -17.74 -4.38
N ARG A 27 4.78 -16.92 -4.75
CA ARG A 27 5.74 -16.31 -3.81
C ARG A 27 5.06 -15.31 -2.88
N LEU A 28 4.13 -14.51 -3.40
CA LEU A 28 3.35 -13.55 -2.62
C LEU A 28 2.50 -14.28 -1.57
N ASN A 29 1.78 -15.32 -1.99
CA ASN A 29 0.97 -16.15 -1.12
C ASN A 29 1.81 -16.81 -0.02
N TRP A 30 3.00 -17.32 -0.34
CA TRP A 30 3.90 -17.84 0.68
C TRP A 30 4.29 -16.75 1.70
N LEU A 31 4.68 -15.57 1.23
CA LEU A 31 5.11 -14.46 2.10
C LEU A 31 4.01 -14.01 3.07
N VAL A 32 2.80 -13.78 2.58
CA VAL A 32 1.68 -13.28 3.41
C VAL A 32 1.32 -14.29 4.51
N ASN A 33 1.32 -15.58 4.19
CA ASN A 33 1.05 -16.65 5.15
C ASN A 33 2.17 -16.79 6.18
N HIS A 34 3.44 -16.68 5.75
CA HIS A 34 4.58 -16.92 6.64
C HIS A 34 4.88 -15.75 7.59
N ARG A 35 4.57 -14.51 7.18
CA ARG A 35 4.83 -13.29 7.97
C ARG A 35 3.59 -12.70 8.63
N GLN A 36 2.44 -13.37 8.56
CA GLN A 36 1.14 -12.83 8.99
C GLN A 36 0.86 -11.43 8.42
N SER A 37 1.18 -11.24 7.15
CA SER A 37 0.97 -9.97 6.44
C SER A 37 -0.22 -10.06 5.50
N THR A 38 -0.66 -8.93 4.94
CA THR A 38 -1.70 -8.89 3.91
C THR A 38 -1.08 -8.57 2.55
N VAL A 39 -1.71 -9.04 1.48
CA VAL A 39 -1.32 -8.66 0.10
C VAL A 39 -1.28 -7.14 -0.04
N THR A 40 -2.27 -6.44 0.53
CA THR A 40 -2.33 -4.97 0.53
C THR A 40 -1.10 -4.34 1.15
N ASN A 41 -0.65 -4.80 2.32
CA ASN A 41 0.53 -4.21 2.98
C ASN A 41 1.82 -4.52 2.20
N VAL A 42 1.95 -5.73 1.65
CA VAL A 42 3.12 -6.09 0.83
C VAL A 42 3.19 -5.21 -0.42
N VAL A 43 2.07 -5.05 -1.12
CA VAL A 43 1.98 -4.21 -2.32
C VAL A 43 2.25 -2.75 -1.99
N ASP A 44 1.71 -2.22 -0.89
CA ASP A 44 1.93 -0.84 -0.46
C ASP A 44 3.42 -0.57 -0.21
N VAL A 45 4.09 -1.37 0.62
CA VAL A 45 5.52 -1.22 0.89
C VAL A 45 6.35 -1.34 -0.39
N ALA A 46 6.09 -2.35 -1.22
CA ALA A 46 6.84 -2.56 -2.46
C ALA A 46 6.67 -1.39 -3.45
N LEU A 47 5.48 -0.82 -3.55
CA LEU A 47 5.22 0.34 -4.40
C LEU A 47 5.87 1.60 -3.84
N GLN A 48 5.82 1.84 -2.53
CA GLN A 48 6.51 2.98 -1.92
C GLN A 48 8.02 2.91 -2.14
N GLU A 49 8.65 1.75 -1.89
CA GLU A 49 10.08 1.56 -2.16
C GLU A 49 10.44 1.79 -3.64
N PHE A 50 9.53 1.40 -4.54
CA PHE A 50 9.72 1.63 -5.97
C PHE A 50 9.57 3.12 -6.32
N PHE A 51 8.55 3.79 -5.81
CA PHE A 51 8.32 5.22 -6.01
C PHE A 51 9.48 6.07 -5.49
N ASP A 52 9.98 5.76 -4.29
CA ASP A 52 11.15 6.41 -3.70
C ASP A 52 12.39 6.26 -4.58
N ARG A 53 12.62 5.05 -5.13
CA ARG A 53 13.74 4.79 -6.04
C ARG A 53 13.70 5.65 -7.29
N TYR A 54 12.50 5.96 -7.79
CA TYR A 54 12.29 6.78 -8.99
C TYR A 54 11.97 8.25 -8.66
N ARG A 55 12.02 8.65 -7.39
CA ARG A 55 11.67 10.01 -6.92
C ARG A 55 10.30 10.48 -7.42
N VAL A 56 9.32 9.57 -7.42
CA VAL A 56 7.93 9.93 -7.69
C VAL A 56 7.48 10.91 -6.59
N PRO A 57 6.92 12.09 -6.91
CA PRO A 57 6.57 13.06 -5.88
C PRO A 57 5.47 12.52 -4.95
N PRO A 58 5.45 12.94 -3.68
CA PRO A 58 4.46 12.46 -2.71
C PRO A 58 3.06 12.92 -3.09
N ALA A 59 2.04 12.18 -2.67
CA ALA A 59 0.64 12.57 -2.78
C ALA A 59 0.10 13.12 -1.45
N ASP A 60 -0.81 14.09 -1.51
CA ASP A 60 -1.56 14.57 -0.34
C ASP A 60 -2.67 13.59 0.08
N LEU A 61 -3.41 13.94 1.14
CA LEU A 61 -4.50 13.10 1.67
C LEU A 61 -5.66 12.89 0.67
N ASP A 62 -5.77 13.75 -0.34
CA ASP A 62 -6.77 13.66 -1.40
C ASP A 62 -6.22 12.93 -2.64
N GLY A 63 -4.98 12.45 -2.59
CA GLY A 63 -4.33 11.71 -3.67
C GLY A 63 -3.78 12.60 -4.79
N ARG A 64 -3.59 13.91 -4.55
CA ARG A 64 -2.99 14.82 -5.52
C ARG A 64 -1.48 14.84 -5.36
N ILE A 65 -0.76 14.75 -6.47
CA ILE A 65 0.70 14.82 -6.49
C ILE A 65 1.13 16.23 -6.08
N VAL A 66 2.01 16.28 -5.08
CA VAL A 66 2.64 17.52 -4.59
C VAL A 66 3.99 17.62 -5.26
N GLU A 67 4.01 18.22 -6.45
CA GLU A 67 5.26 18.59 -7.11
C GLU A 67 5.88 19.75 -6.32
N GLN A 68 7.05 19.52 -5.72
CA GLN A 68 7.84 20.62 -5.16
C GLN A 68 8.52 21.31 -6.35
N GLU A 69 8.04 22.49 -6.73
CA GLU A 69 8.79 23.40 -7.60
C GLU A 69 10.17 23.63 -6.97
N SER A 70 11.23 23.27 -7.71
CA SER A 70 12.63 23.56 -7.35
C SER A 70 12.99 25.00 -7.67
#